data_AF-A0A9P4KAC3-F1
#
_entry.id   AF-A0A9P4KAC3-F1
#
_cell.length_a   1.000
_cell.length_b   1.000
_cell.length_c   1.000
_cell.angle_alpha   90.00
_cell.angle_beta   90.00
_cell.angle_gamma   90.00
#
_symmetry.space_group_name_H-M   'P 1'
#
loop_
_entity.id
_entity.type
_entity.pdbx_description
1 polymer ?
#
loop_
_entity_poly.entity_id
_entity_poly.type
_entity_poly.pdbx_seq_one_letter_code
_entity_poly.pdbx_strand_id
1 'polypeptide(L)'
;MAWTGETKCESGTGCVIINDYYSQCQPGAANPDPEPEPEPQPPAASTVLPGTPIATGSPAGKGPGTELQSGYYWIRAVAAPNFHKYMQSKPLYATGPAVLGDYTTAGQFQVVDSQLVQLVSGPGEKPEKLLYGVVSEQRYINNNSLSVTWSETKNTYGKFAFNGDGLTWSHPSIQRPNAAAWYVCTGQLMYINLGNYLYQTPSGCADQTIHYYNDKRANN
;
A
#
# COMPACT_ATOMS: atom_id res chain seq x y z
N MET A 1 -6.29 3.21 49.66
CA MET A 1 -6.02 1.89 49.07
C MET A 1 -4.68 1.43 49.64
N ALA A 2 -4.68 0.48 50.56
CA ALA A 2 -3.44 -0.02 51.17
C ALA A 2 -3.60 -1.51 51.51
N TRP A 3 -3.64 -2.34 50.47
CA TRP A 3 -3.33 -3.76 50.60
C TRP A 3 -1.89 -3.94 50.11
N THR A 4 -0.99 -4.34 50.99
CA THR A 4 0.44 -4.58 50.67
C THR A 4 0.78 -6.08 50.65
N GLY A 5 -0.22 -6.94 50.77
CA GLY A 5 -0.06 -8.39 50.71
C GLY A 5 -0.02 -8.93 49.29
N GLU A 6 0.15 -10.24 49.18
CA GLU A 6 0.14 -10.94 47.89
C GLU A 6 -1.19 -10.73 47.16
N THR A 7 -1.11 -10.41 45.86
CA THR A 7 -2.26 -10.16 44.98
C THR A 7 -2.54 -11.34 44.05
N LYS A 8 -1.75 -12.41 44.16
CA LYS A 8 -1.86 -13.61 43.32
C LYS A 8 -2.47 -14.74 44.14
N CYS A 9 -3.51 -15.36 43.60
CA CYS A 9 -4.13 -16.54 44.19
C CYS A 9 -3.27 -17.79 43.97
N GLU A 10 -3.37 -18.76 44.90
CA GLU A 10 -2.75 -20.07 44.74
C GLU A 10 -3.34 -20.83 43.54
N SER A 11 -2.55 -21.73 42.97
CA SER A 11 -2.95 -22.54 41.81
C SER A 11 -4.28 -23.29 42.07
N GLY A 12 -5.22 -23.21 41.14
CA GLY A 12 -6.57 -23.77 41.27
C GLY A 12 -7.62 -22.85 41.89
N THR A 13 -7.23 -21.63 42.30
CA THR A 13 -8.14 -20.58 42.79
C THR A 13 -8.02 -19.31 41.94
N GLY A 14 -9.12 -18.55 41.80
CA GLY A 14 -9.16 -17.28 41.08
C GLY A 14 -9.61 -16.13 41.96
N CYS A 15 -9.11 -14.92 41.67
CA CYS A 15 -9.44 -13.73 42.43
C CYS A 15 -10.83 -13.21 42.04
N VAL A 16 -11.76 -13.19 43.00
CA VAL A 16 -13.10 -12.64 42.84
C VAL A 16 -13.20 -11.34 43.61
N ILE A 17 -13.52 -10.25 42.91
CA ILE A 17 -13.78 -8.94 43.53
C ILE A 17 -15.19 -8.98 44.11
N ILE A 18 -15.30 -8.83 45.42
CA ILE A 18 -16.59 -8.84 46.14
C ILE A 18 -17.15 -7.43 46.26
N ASN A 19 -16.27 -6.44 46.49
CA ASN A 19 -16.59 -5.03 46.43
C ASN A 19 -15.31 -4.20 46.19
N ASP A 20 -15.46 -2.88 46.08
CA ASP A 20 -14.39 -1.94 45.76
C ASP A 20 -13.19 -1.97 46.72
N TYR A 21 -13.36 -2.56 47.91
CA TYR A 21 -12.32 -2.64 48.95
C TYR A 21 -11.92 -4.07 49.30
N TYR A 22 -12.54 -5.10 48.71
CA TYR A 22 -12.34 -6.49 49.11
C TYR A 22 -12.41 -7.46 47.93
N SER A 23 -11.35 -8.26 47.81
CA SER A 23 -11.24 -9.36 46.85
C SER A 23 -10.80 -10.63 47.57
N GLN A 24 -11.33 -11.78 47.15
CA GLN A 24 -11.03 -13.08 47.75
C GLN A 24 -10.67 -14.11 46.68
N CYS A 25 -9.67 -14.96 46.95
CA CYS A 25 -9.38 -16.13 46.12
C CYS A 25 -10.44 -17.22 46.34
N GLN A 26 -11.16 -17.59 45.28
CA GLN A 26 -12.20 -18.62 45.31
C GLN A 26 -11.84 -19.80 44.39
N PRO A 27 -12.07 -21.05 44.84
CA PRO A 27 -11.94 -22.23 43.98
C PRO A 27 -12.89 -22.15 42.78
N GLY A 28 -12.39 -22.49 41.58
CA GLY A 28 -13.20 -22.53 40.35
C GLY A 28 -13.35 -21.19 39.60
N ALA A 29 -12.82 -20.09 40.15
CA ALA A 29 -12.72 -18.80 39.46
C ALA A 29 -11.41 -18.63 38.67
N ALA A 30 -10.62 -19.69 38.52
CA ALA A 30 -9.36 -19.65 37.79
C ALA A 30 -9.64 -19.28 36.32
N ASN A 31 -8.96 -18.25 35.81
CA ASN A 31 -9.01 -17.94 34.38
C ASN A 31 -8.54 -19.18 33.60
N PRO A 32 -9.18 -19.53 32.47
CA PRO A 32 -8.63 -20.54 31.59
C PRO A 32 -7.23 -20.10 31.15
N ASP A 33 -6.29 -21.06 31.14
CA ASP A 33 -4.95 -20.87 30.60
C ASP A 33 -5.08 -20.28 29.18
N PRO A 34 -4.30 -19.26 28.79
CA PRO A 34 -4.29 -18.83 27.39
C PRO A 34 -3.90 -20.02 26.52
N GLU A 35 -4.78 -20.36 25.58
CA GLU A 35 -4.48 -21.31 24.52
C GLU A 35 -3.20 -20.85 23.80
N PRO A 36 -2.20 -21.72 23.58
CA PRO A 36 -0.97 -21.33 22.93
C PRO A 36 -1.30 -20.74 21.56
N GLU A 37 -0.87 -19.49 21.35
CA GLU A 37 -0.96 -18.82 20.06
C GLU A 37 -0.25 -19.70 19.01
N PRO A 38 -0.90 -20.03 17.88
CA PRO A 38 -0.28 -20.87 16.87
C PRO A 38 1.02 -20.20 16.38
N GLU A 39 2.08 -20.98 16.36
CA GLU A 39 3.40 -20.55 15.90
C GLU A 39 3.29 -19.90 14.50
N PRO A 40 3.96 -18.77 14.22
CA PRO A 40 3.90 -18.15 12.90
C PRO A 40 4.36 -19.14 11.83
N GLN A 41 3.42 -19.62 11.02
CA GLN A 41 3.74 -20.51 9.92
C GLN A 41 4.71 -19.78 8.97
N PRO A 42 5.83 -20.39 8.55
CA PRO A 42 6.75 -19.78 7.61
C PRO A 42 5.98 -19.29 6.38
N PRO A 43 6.22 -18.05 5.91
CA PRO A 43 5.50 -17.52 4.76
C PRO A 43 5.68 -18.47 3.58
N ALA A 44 4.57 -18.96 3.04
CA ALA A 44 4.58 -19.79 1.85
C ALA A 44 5.36 -19.06 0.74
N ALA A 45 6.24 -19.79 0.04
CA ALA A 45 7.02 -19.23 -1.04
C ALA A 45 6.08 -18.61 -2.10
N SER A 46 6.31 -17.35 -2.43
CA SER A 46 5.52 -16.65 -3.45
C SER A 46 5.77 -17.25 -4.83
N THR A 47 4.69 -17.53 -5.56
CA THR A 47 4.78 -17.90 -6.97
C THR A 47 4.53 -16.66 -7.83
N VAL A 48 5.55 -16.25 -8.58
CA VAL A 48 5.44 -15.16 -9.56
C VAL A 48 5.19 -15.79 -10.92
N LEU A 49 4.03 -15.51 -11.51
CA LEU A 49 3.74 -15.94 -12.88
C LEU A 49 4.68 -15.22 -13.88
N PRO A 50 5.08 -15.87 -14.98
CA PRO A 50 5.88 -15.24 -16.03
C PRO A 50 5.20 -13.96 -16.56
N GLY A 51 6.00 -12.94 -16.89
CA GLY A 51 5.49 -11.68 -17.47
C GLY A 51 5.49 -10.48 -16.52
N THR A 52 6.29 -10.49 -15.46
CA THR A 52 6.52 -9.30 -14.63
C THR A 52 7.00 -8.12 -15.49
N PRO A 53 6.42 -6.92 -15.35
CA PRO A 53 6.89 -5.76 -16.12
C PRO A 53 8.34 -5.42 -15.80
N ILE A 54 9.14 -5.23 -16.83
CA ILE A 54 10.55 -4.85 -16.73
C ILE A 54 10.71 -3.45 -17.33
N ALA A 55 11.56 -2.64 -16.72
CA ALA A 55 11.93 -1.35 -17.28
C ALA A 55 12.74 -1.55 -18.56
N THR A 56 12.27 -0.97 -19.66
CA THR A 56 12.96 -0.98 -20.96
C THR A 56 13.21 0.46 -21.39
N GLY A 57 14.47 0.83 -21.65
CA GLY A 57 14.83 2.13 -22.21
C GLY A 57 15.41 3.14 -21.22
N SER A 58 15.42 4.41 -21.65
CA SER A 58 16.03 5.55 -20.95
C SER A 58 14.97 6.56 -20.50
N PRO A 59 15.27 7.45 -19.53
CA PRO A 59 14.37 8.53 -19.16
C PRO A 59 13.96 9.41 -20.35
N ALA A 60 12.68 9.81 -20.43
CA ALA A 60 12.16 10.57 -21.58
C ALA A 60 12.44 12.08 -21.53
N GLY A 61 13.10 12.58 -20.47
CA GLY A 61 13.42 14.00 -20.33
C GLY A 61 13.63 14.43 -18.87
N LYS A 62 13.52 15.74 -18.62
CA LYS A 62 13.64 16.33 -17.27
C LYS A 62 12.38 16.16 -16.41
N GLY A 63 11.23 15.88 -17.04
CA GLY A 63 9.96 15.73 -16.36
C GLY A 63 9.37 17.05 -15.83
N PRO A 64 8.34 16.98 -15.00
CA PRO A 64 7.53 18.12 -14.56
C PRO A 64 8.22 19.02 -13.52
N GLY A 65 9.45 18.72 -13.12
CA GLY A 65 10.20 19.48 -12.12
C GLY A 65 9.88 19.10 -10.67
N THR A 66 10.50 19.83 -9.73
CA THR A 66 10.46 19.54 -8.29
C THR A 66 9.46 20.39 -7.50
N GLU A 67 8.73 21.26 -8.18
CA GLU A 67 7.59 21.99 -7.62
C GLU A 67 6.31 21.45 -8.24
N LEU A 68 5.28 21.28 -7.42
CA LEU A 68 4.01 20.72 -7.85
C LEU A 68 3.31 21.66 -8.83
N GLN A 69 3.00 21.18 -10.03
CA GLN A 69 2.25 21.93 -11.02
C GLN A 69 0.77 21.98 -10.63
N SER A 70 0.12 23.10 -10.98
CA SER A 70 -1.27 23.34 -10.61
C SER A 70 -2.19 22.19 -11.04
N GLY A 71 -3.00 21.71 -10.10
CA GLY A 71 -3.95 20.62 -10.31
C GLY A 71 -3.35 19.22 -10.21
N TYR A 72 -2.03 19.06 -10.11
CA TYR A 72 -1.39 17.76 -9.92
C TYR A 72 -1.16 17.44 -8.44
N TYR A 73 -0.85 16.18 -8.17
CA TYR A 73 -0.50 15.65 -6.85
C TYR A 73 0.79 14.86 -6.89
N TRP A 74 1.55 14.91 -5.80
CA TRP A 74 2.48 13.82 -5.49
C TRP A 74 1.66 12.61 -5.04
N ILE A 75 2.13 11.40 -5.29
CA ILE A 75 1.49 10.17 -4.78
C ILE A 75 2.55 9.37 -4.04
N ARG A 76 2.29 8.98 -2.80
CA ARG A 76 3.29 8.36 -1.90
C ARG A 76 2.72 7.28 -0.99
N ALA A 77 3.61 6.42 -0.49
CA ALA A 77 3.29 5.52 0.61
C ALA A 77 3.37 6.22 1.97
N VAL A 78 2.47 5.84 2.88
CA VAL A 78 2.34 6.44 4.23
C VAL A 78 2.67 5.45 5.35
N ALA A 79 3.21 4.27 5.02
CA ALA A 79 3.62 3.26 5.98
C ALA A 79 4.98 2.67 5.65
N ALA A 80 5.69 2.16 6.67
CA ALA A 80 6.88 1.36 6.47
C ALA A 80 6.58 0.11 5.62
N PRO A 81 7.56 -0.44 4.87
CA PRO A 81 8.94 0.04 4.71
C PRO A 81 9.11 1.12 3.64
N ASN A 82 8.03 1.57 3.01
CA ASN A 82 8.08 2.53 1.88
C ASN A 82 7.63 3.93 2.28
N PHE A 83 7.64 4.25 3.58
CA PHE A 83 7.22 5.55 4.09
C PHE A 83 7.94 6.67 3.34
N HIS A 84 7.17 7.63 2.82
CA HIS A 84 7.67 8.75 2.03
C HIS A 84 8.43 8.38 0.75
N LYS A 85 8.16 7.19 0.20
CA LYS A 85 8.50 6.87 -1.18
C LYS A 85 7.36 7.24 -2.11
N TYR A 86 7.72 7.77 -3.28
CA TYR A 86 6.80 8.39 -4.22
C TYR A 86 6.64 7.56 -5.48
N MET A 87 5.41 7.53 -6.00
CA MET A 87 5.10 6.90 -7.27
C MET A 87 5.86 7.61 -8.40
N GLN A 88 6.39 6.83 -9.31
CA GLN A 88 7.08 7.29 -10.51
C GLN A 88 7.02 6.20 -11.59
N SER A 89 7.36 6.58 -12.83
CA SER A 89 7.62 5.62 -13.90
C SER A 89 9.07 5.16 -13.86
N LYS A 90 9.32 3.94 -14.36
CA LYS A 90 10.67 3.41 -14.53
C LYS A 90 10.85 2.87 -15.95
N PRO A 91 11.72 3.48 -16.79
CA PRO A 91 12.57 4.64 -16.48
C PRO A 91 11.75 5.94 -16.29
N LEU A 92 12.38 6.96 -15.70
CA LEU A 92 11.69 8.21 -15.33
C LEU A 92 11.07 8.88 -16.56
N TYR A 93 9.81 9.24 -16.42
CA TYR A 93 8.98 9.93 -17.41
C TYR A 93 8.74 9.17 -18.73
N ALA A 94 9.03 7.87 -18.79
CA ALA A 94 8.77 7.03 -19.97
C ALA A 94 7.81 5.87 -19.65
N THR A 95 7.31 5.19 -20.70
CA THR A 95 6.54 3.96 -20.57
C THR A 95 7.33 2.87 -19.83
N GLY A 96 6.66 2.10 -18.99
CA GLY A 96 7.30 1.06 -18.19
C GLY A 96 6.57 0.79 -16.88
N PRO A 97 7.14 0.01 -15.96
CA PRO A 97 6.53 -0.24 -14.66
C PRO A 97 6.30 1.04 -13.84
N ALA A 98 5.20 1.03 -13.07
CA ALA A 98 5.05 1.92 -11.94
C ALA A 98 5.87 1.41 -10.75
N VAL A 99 6.62 2.31 -10.11
CA VAL A 99 7.43 1.99 -8.94
C VAL A 99 7.26 3.05 -7.85
N LEU A 100 7.59 2.69 -6.62
CA LEU A 100 7.92 3.68 -5.59
C LEU A 100 9.41 4.02 -5.60
N GLY A 101 9.74 5.30 -5.43
CA GLY A 101 11.09 5.82 -5.44
C GLY A 101 11.32 6.99 -4.50
N ASP A 102 12.45 7.65 -4.67
CA ASP A 102 12.87 8.76 -3.83
C ASP A 102 12.02 10.03 -4.11
N TYR A 103 11.84 10.87 -3.08
CA TYR A 103 11.10 12.12 -3.18
C TYR A 103 11.69 13.09 -4.22
N THR A 104 12.99 13.00 -4.51
CA THR A 104 13.67 13.84 -5.52
C THR A 104 13.30 13.51 -6.97
N THR A 105 12.74 12.33 -7.21
CA THR A 105 12.31 11.86 -8.53
C THR A 105 10.81 11.58 -8.60
N ALA A 106 10.05 12.06 -7.61
CA ALA A 106 8.61 11.89 -7.51
C ALA A 106 7.88 12.33 -8.79
N GLY A 107 6.98 11.49 -9.27
CA GLY A 107 6.07 11.87 -10.35
C GLY A 107 4.98 12.83 -9.87
N GLN A 108 4.39 13.55 -10.82
CA GLN A 108 3.23 14.41 -10.58
C GLN A 108 2.02 13.82 -11.31
N PHE A 109 0.90 13.67 -10.60
CA PHE A 109 -0.22 12.84 -11.06
C PHE A 109 -1.57 13.52 -10.91
N GLN A 110 -2.53 13.05 -11.70
CA GLN A 110 -3.95 13.38 -11.58
C GLN A 110 -4.79 12.12 -11.76
N VAL A 111 -6.03 12.17 -11.29
CA VAL A 111 -7.07 11.26 -11.75
C VAL A 111 -8.08 12.05 -12.57
N VAL A 112 -8.15 11.77 -13.88
CA VAL A 112 -9.05 12.44 -14.84
C VAL A 112 -9.92 11.38 -15.49
N ASP A 113 -11.24 11.51 -15.42
CA ASP A 113 -12.20 10.54 -16.00
C ASP A 113 -11.86 9.08 -15.65
N SER A 114 -11.68 8.84 -14.34
CA SER A 114 -11.28 7.56 -13.74
C SER A 114 -9.93 7.00 -14.20
N GLN A 115 -9.07 7.81 -14.82
CA GLN A 115 -7.74 7.43 -15.28
C GLN A 115 -6.67 8.08 -14.43
N LEU A 116 -5.72 7.28 -13.93
CA LEU A 116 -4.50 7.82 -13.35
C LEU A 116 -3.58 8.31 -14.47
N VAL A 117 -3.17 9.57 -14.38
CA VAL A 117 -2.36 10.25 -15.39
C VAL A 117 -1.09 10.77 -14.72
N GLN A 118 0.06 10.57 -15.36
CA GLN A 118 1.36 11.13 -14.97
C GLN A 118 1.74 12.25 -15.92
N LEU A 119 2.11 13.42 -15.38
CA LEU A 119 2.72 14.50 -16.15
C LEU A 119 4.19 14.18 -16.44
N VAL A 120 4.58 14.25 -17.71
CA VAL A 120 5.97 14.00 -18.15
C VAL A 120 6.60 15.18 -18.88
N SER A 121 5.81 16.17 -19.31
CA SER A 121 6.33 17.44 -19.86
C SER A 121 6.84 18.38 -18.77
N GLY A 122 7.76 19.28 -19.14
CA GLY A 122 8.32 20.28 -18.23
C GLY A 122 7.33 21.38 -17.81
N PRO A 123 7.65 22.15 -16.75
CA PRO A 123 6.86 23.31 -16.35
C PRO A 123 6.62 24.28 -17.51
N GLY A 124 5.35 24.58 -17.79
CA GLY A 124 4.96 25.52 -18.85
C GLY A 124 5.04 24.97 -20.29
N GLU A 125 5.49 23.73 -20.49
CA GLU A 125 5.48 23.07 -21.80
C GLU A 125 4.03 22.74 -22.21
N LYS A 126 3.66 23.10 -23.44
CA LYS A 126 2.32 22.88 -24.02
C LYS A 126 2.41 22.29 -25.43
N PRO A 127 1.52 21.36 -25.83
CA PRO A 127 0.56 20.68 -24.95
C PRO A 127 1.29 19.80 -23.93
N GLU A 128 0.65 19.56 -22.77
CA GLU A 128 1.19 18.64 -21.79
C GLU A 128 1.40 17.25 -22.40
N LYS A 129 2.52 16.63 -22.04
CA LYS A 129 2.79 15.22 -22.35
C LYS A 129 2.45 14.39 -21.14
N LEU A 130 1.69 13.32 -21.37
CA LEU A 130 1.08 12.51 -20.34
C LEU A 130 1.37 11.02 -20.57
N LEU A 131 1.51 10.28 -19.48
CA LEU A 131 1.43 8.82 -19.46
C LEU A 131 0.20 8.38 -18.66
N TYR A 132 -0.35 7.24 -19.04
CA TYR A 132 -1.55 6.67 -18.42
C TYR A 132 -1.17 5.44 -17.59
N GLY A 133 -1.64 5.43 -16.34
CA GLY A 133 -1.53 4.26 -15.47
C GLY A 133 -2.43 3.13 -15.98
N VAL A 134 -1.83 2.05 -16.47
CA VAL A 134 -2.52 0.87 -17.01
C VAL A 134 -2.44 -0.25 -15.98
N VAL A 135 -3.60 -0.78 -15.61
CA VAL A 135 -3.69 -1.98 -14.77
C VAL A 135 -3.86 -3.20 -15.68
N SER A 136 -3.04 -4.22 -15.44
CA SER A 136 -3.11 -5.46 -16.22
C SER A 136 -4.41 -6.22 -15.96
N GLU A 137 -4.93 -6.86 -17.01
CA GLU A 137 -6.02 -7.85 -16.90
C GLU A 137 -5.50 -9.20 -16.40
N GLN A 138 -4.19 -9.44 -16.55
CA GLN A 138 -3.53 -10.64 -16.06
C GLN A 138 -3.24 -10.50 -14.56
N ARG A 139 -3.50 -11.58 -13.84
CA ARG A 139 -3.12 -11.71 -12.43
C ARG A 139 -1.67 -12.14 -12.27
N TYR A 140 -1.04 -11.61 -11.24
CA TYR A 140 0.32 -11.91 -10.83
C TYR A 140 0.33 -12.33 -9.35
N ILE A 141 1.49 -12.76 -8.87
CA ILE A 141 1.85 -13.07 -7.47
C ILE A 141 0.73 -13.80 -6.72
N ASN A 142 0.82 -15.14 -6.69
CA ASN A 142 -0.19 -16.00 -6.07
C ASN A 142 -1.61 -15.77 -6.63
N ASN A 143 -1.72 -15.33 -7.90
CA ASN A 143 -2.99 -14.99 -8.56
C ASN A 143 -3.81 -13.89 -7.82
N ASN A 144 -3.13 -13.07 -7.03
CA ASN A 144 -3.76 -12.15 -6.07
C ASN A 144 -3.32 -10.69 -6.26
N SER A 145 -2.68 -10.36 -7.39
CA SER A 145 -2.31 -8.99 -7.70
C SER A 145 -2.46 -8.65 -9.18
N LEU A 146 -2.56 -7.37 -9.51
CA LEU A 146 -2.51 -6.86 -10.89
C LEU A 146 -1.40 -5.83 -10.99
N SER A 147 -0.53 -5.95 -12.00
CA SER A 147 0.56 -4.99 -12.19
C SER A 147 0.04 -3.64 -12.68
N VAL A 148 0.77 -2.58 -12.34
CA VAL A 148 0.51 -1.22 -12.81
C VAL A 148 1.70 -0.73 -13.64
N THR A 149 1.43 -0.28 -14.85
CA THR A 149 2.43 0.23 -15.81
C THR A 149 2.03 1.60 -16.34
N TRP A 150 2.95 2.25 -17.04
CA TRP A 150 2.76 3.53 -17.71
C TRP A 150 2.79 3.31 -19.22
N SER A 151 1.80 3.87 -19.90
CA SER A 151 1.62 3.76 -21.35
C SER A 151 1.27 5.11 -21.95
N GLU A 152 1.58 5.31 -23.23
CA GLU A 152 1.08 6.45 -24.02
C GLU A 152 -0.41 6.26 -24.41
N THR A 153 -0.95 5.06 -24.22
CA THR A 153 -2.35 4.73 -24.49
C THR A 153 -3.10 4.42 -23.20
N LYS A 154 -4.23 5.10 -22.99
CA LYS A 154 -5.18 4.83 -21.91
C LYS A 154 -5.78 3.44 -22.05
N ASN A 155 -5.82 2.66 -20.97
CA ASN A 155 -6.62 1.42 -20.93
C ASN A 155 -8.05 1.73 -20.47
N THR A 156 -8.97 0.83 -20.77
CA THR A 156 -10.36 0.88 -20.28
C THR A 156 -10.60 -0.07 -19.12
N TYR A 157 -9.56 -0.79 -18.69
CA TYR A 157 -9.65 -1.81 -17.66
C TYR A 157 -9.49 -1.20 -16.26
N GLY A 158 -10.66 -1.02 -15.62
CA GLY A 158 -10.78 -0.55 -14.25
C GLY A 158 -10.85 0.96 -14.15
N LYS A 159 -10.97 1.44 -12.92
CA LYS A 159 -11.19 2.85 -12.59
C LYS A 159 -10.33 3.24 -11.40
N PHE A 160 -9.50 4.25 -11.60
CA PHE A 160 -8.83 4.97 -10.53
C PHE A 160 -9.74 6.04 -9.96
N ALA A 161 -9.60 6.30 -8.65
CA ALA A 161 -10.25 7.40 -7.96
C ALA A 161 -9.47 7.75 -6.69
N PHE A 162 -9.64 8.97 -6.19
CA PHE A 162 -9.27 9.30 -4.82
C PHE A 162 -10.49 9.12 -3.91
N ASN A 163 -10.29 8.46 -2.77
CA ASN A 163 -11.27 8.40 -1.68
C ASN A 163 -10.59 8.98 -0.43
N GLY A 164 -10.99 10.18 -0.02
CA GLY A 164 -10.12 11.02 0.81
C GLY A 164 -8.81 11.26 0.07
N ASP A 165 -7.68 10.99 0.73
CA ASP A 165 -6.35 11.06 0.12
C ASP A 165 -5.88 9.74 -0.50
N GLY A 166 -6.54 8.62 -0.20
CA GLY A 166 -6.17 7.30 -0.70
C GLY A 166 -6.45 7.13 -2.19
N LEU A 167 -5.42 6.73 -2.94
CA LEU A 167 -5.55 6.29 -4.33
C LEU A 167 -6.15 4.89 -4.37
N THR A 168 -7.33 4.80 -4.96
CA THR A 168 -8.11 3.58 -5.10
C THR A 168 -8.13 3.10 -6.55
N TRP A 169 -8.32 1.79 -6.71
CA TRP A 169 -8.64 1.17 -7.99
C TRP A 169 -9.74 0.13 -7.85
N SER A 170 -10.66 0.10 -8.83
CA SER A 170 -11.80 -0.82 -8.87
C SER A 170 -12.08 -1.32 -10.28
N HIS A 171 -12.71 -2.49 -10.38
CA HIS A 171 -13.24 -3.03 -11.63
C HIS A 171 -14.56 -3.78 -11.35
N PRO A 172 -15.61 -3.69 -12.19
CA PRO A 172 -16.91 -4.28 -11.90
C PRO A 172 -16.90 -5.80 -11.66
N SER A 173 -15.98 -6.54 -12.30
CA SER A 173 -15.86 -7.99 -12.12
C SER A 173 -14.84 -8.41 -11.05
N ILE A 174 -14.20 -7.46 -10.36
CA ILE A 174 -13.22 -7.74 -9.32
C ILE A 174 -13.75 -7.25 -7.98
N GLN A 175 -14.18 -8.21 -7.16
CA GLN A 175 -14.47 -7.94 -5.77
C GLN A 175 -13.17 -7.97 -4.97
N ARG A 176 -12.92 -6.90 -4.20
CA ARG A 176 -11.79 -6.82 -3.30
C ARG A 176 -12.20 -6.17 -1.97
N PRO A 177 -11.64 -6.64 -0.84
CA PRO A 177 -11.98 -6.12 0.49
C PRO A 177 -11.61 -4.65 0.71
N ASN A 178 -10.53 -4.19 0.07
CA ASN A 178 -10.04 -2.82 0.19
C ASN A 178 -9.57 -2.29 -1.18
N ALA A 179 -10.24 -1.26 -1.70
CA ALA A 179 -9.91 -0.64 -2.99
C ALA A 179 -8.60 0.17 -2.96
N ALA A 180 -8.10 0.55 -1.78
CA ALA A 180 -6.86 1.29 -1.55
C ALA A 180 -5.67 0.39 -1.18
N ALA A 181 -5.81 -0.94 -1.25
CA ALA A 181 -4.72 -1.86 -0.94
C ALA A 181 -3.74 -2.00 -2.12
N TRP A 182 -2.45 -1.87 -1.85
CA TRP A 182 -1.38 -2.00 -2.84
C TRP A 182 -0.31 -2.95 -2.34
N TYR A 183 0.30 -3.69 -3.26
CA TYR A 183 1.59 -4.31 -2.99
C TYR A 183 2.71 -3.48 -3.61
N VAL A 184 3.79 -3.32 -2.84
CA VAL A 184 5.07 -2.81 -3.33
C VAL A 184 6.09 -3.91 -3.14
N CYS A 185 6.53 -4.49 -4.26
CA CYS A 185 7.35 -5.70 -4.26
C CYS A 185 8.82 -5.42 -4.58
N THR A 186 9.62 -6.49 -4.66
CA THR A 186 11.03 -6.44 -5.09
C THR A 186 11.18 -5.57 -6.34
N GLY A 187 12.20 -4.69 -6.33
CA GLY A 187 12.39 -3.68 -7.37
C GLY A 187 11.46 -2.47 -7.26
N GLN A 188 10.71 -2.36 -6.15
CA GLN A 188 9.71 -1.34 -5.85
C GLN A 188 8.52 -1.31 -6.80
N LEU A 189 8.29 -2.42 -7.52
CA LEU A 189 7.18 -2.58 -8.45
C LEU A 189 5.84 -2.49 -7.71
N MET A 190 4.92 -1.72 -8.27
CA MET A 190 3.59 -1.50 -7.71
C MET A 190 2.55 -2.44 -8.34
N TYR A 191 1.72 -3.02 -7.48
CA TYR A 191 0.60 -3.85 -7.88
C TYR A 191 -0.65 -3.48 -7.09
N ILE A 192 -1.81 -3.66 -7.71
CA ILE A 192 -3.09 -3.70 -7.03
C ILE A 192 -3.17 -4.98 -6.21
N ASN A 193 -3.43 -4.90 -4.89
CA ASN A 193 -3.63 -6.08 -4.02
C ASN A 193 -5.08 -6.55 -4.09
N LEU A 194 -5.35 -7.74 -4.64
CA LEU A 194 -6.72 -8.25 -4.75
C LEU A 194 -7.25 -8.90 -3.47
N GLY A 195 -6.39 -9.16 -2.49
CA GLY A 195 -6.72 -9.78 -1.21
C GLY A 195 -6.96 -8.78 -0.07
N ASN A 196 -6.87 -9.31 1.16
CA ASN A 196 -6.97 -8.52 2.38
C ASN A 196 -5.67 -7.73 2.62
N TYR A 197 -5.81 -6.47 3.02
CA TYR A 197 -4.68 -5.64 3.41
C TYR A 197 -4.02 -6.19 4.70
N LEU A 198 -2.69 -6.27 4.73
CA LEU A 198 -1.87 -6.79 5.84
C LEU A 198 -2.13 -8.26 6.19
N TYR A 199 -2.69 -9.05 5.27
CA TYR A 199 -2.95 -10.47 5.48
C TYR A 199 -2.40 -11.28 4.32
N GLN A 200 -1.57 -12.28 4.63
CA GLN A 200 -0.89 -13.12 3.65
C GLN A 200 -0.11 -12.32 2.59
N THR A 201 0.52 -11.22 3.01
CA THR A 201 1.39 -10.41 2.15
C THR A 201 2.47 -11.31 1.54
N PRO A 202 2.58 -11.38 0.20
CA PRO A 202 3.54 -12.25 -0.45
C PRO A 202 4.98 -11.92 -0.03
N SER A 203 5.81 -12.96 0.13
CA SER A 203 7.25 -12.78 0.35
C SER A 203 7.86 -11.93 -0.78
N GLY A 204 8.71 -10.97 -0.40
CA GLY A 204 9.27 -9.97 -1.30
C GLY A 204 8.36 -8.76 -1.57
N CYS A 205 7.16 -8.72 -0.99
CA CYS A 205 6.24 -7.60 -1.06
C CYS A 205 5.95 -6.99 0.30
N ALA A 206 5.61 -5.71 0.29
CA ALA A 206 4.99 -5.02 1.41
C ALA A 206 3.59 -4.56 1.01
N ASP A 207 2.63 -4.75 1.90
CA ASP A 207 1.33 -4.09 1.82
C ASP A 207 1.51 -2.59 2.07
N GLN A 208 0.82 -1.79 1.28
CA GLN A 208 0.83 -0.34 1.36
C GLN A 208 -0.57 0.23 1.12
N THR A 209 -0.80 1.38 1.74
CA THR A 209 -1.80 2.33 1.27
C THR A 209 -1.05 3.48 0.61
N ILE A 210 -1.60 3.97 -0.50
CA ILE A 210 -0.96 4.96 -1.37
C ILE A 210 -1.84 6.20 -1.39
N HIS A 211 -1.28 7.36 -1.08
CA HIS A 211 -2.02 8.58 -0.82
C HIS A 211 -1.49 9.72 -1.66
N TYR A 212 -2.37 10.65 -2.05
CA TYR A 212 -1.92 11.91 -2.60
C TYR A 212 -1.25 12.77 -1.51
N TYR A 213 -0.33 13.62 -1.95
CA TYR A 213 0.28 14.68 -1.15
C TYR A 213 0.36 15.93 -2.02
N ASN A 214 -0.04 17.08 -1.48
CA ASN A 214 -0.32 18.29 -2.27
C ASN A 214 0.46 19.54 -1.81
N ASP A 215 1.54 19.35 -1.05
CA ASP A 215 2.44 20.45 -0.72
C ASP A 215 3.27 20.84 -1.95
N LYS A 216 3.89 22.03 -1.89
CA LYS A 216 4.66 22.62 -2.98
C LYS A 216 5.77 21.70 -3.48
N ARG A 217 6.36 20.89 -2.60
CA ARG A 217 7.47 19.96 -2.91
C ARG A 217 7.21 18.60 -2.25
N ALA A 218 7.63 17.52 -2.91
CA ALA A 218 7.75 16.22 -2.26
C ALA A 218 8.77 16.28 -1.11
N ASN A 219 8.50 15.58 -0.01
CA ASN A 219 9.36 15.53 1.17
C ASN A 219 9.72 14.09 1.58
N ASN A 220 10.84 13.97 2.28
CA ASN A 220 11.30 12.74 2.93
C ASN A 220 10.72 12.57 4.33
#